data_AF-A0ABD1Q009-F1
#
_entry.id   AF-A0ABD1Q009-F1
#
_cell.length_a   1.000
_cell.length_b   1.000
_cell.length_c   1.000
_cell.angle_alpha   90.00
_cell.angle_beta   90.00
_cell.angle_gamma   90.00
#
_symmetry.space_group_name_H-M   'P 1'
#
loop_
_entity.id
_entity.type
_entity.pdbx_description
1 polymer ?
#
loop_
_entity_poly.entity_id
_entity_poly.type
_entity_poly.pdbx_seq_one_letter_code
_entity_poly.pdbx_strand_id
1 'polypeptide(L)'
;MLSPKAPYAAYLVFKLAEDFMDLGSVNGIIRFVSRENYSNAEKRATTLNLQSGGDGNGQIAMRTDSWMEVEIGNSYNDQRDYGVLDAQLLENTSYVKSGLIVVGIEF
;
A
#
# COMPACT_ATOMS: atom_id res chain seq x y z
N MET A 1 -5.44 11.02 15.17
CA MET A 1 -4.34 11.95 15.50
C MET A 1 -3.06 11.11 15.56
N LEU A 2 -2.02 11.43 14.80
CA LEU A 2 -0.81 10.59 14.73
C LEU A 2 0.09 10.85 15.94
N SER A 3 0.30 9.83 16.76
CA SER A 3 1.33 9.80 17.80
C SER A 3 2.72 10.21 17.25
N PRO A 4 3.41 11.15 17.94
CA PRO A 4 4.84 11.40 17.76
C PRO A 4 5.70 10.17 18.01
N LYS A 5 6.83 10.07 17.32
CA LYS A 5 7.86 9.03 17.50
C LYS A 5 7.35 7.59 17.32
N ALA A 6 6.33 7.42 16.48
CA ALA A 6 5.74 6.14 16.16
C ALA A 6 5.98 5.79 14.68
N PRO A 7 6.23 4.51 14.36
CA PRO A 7 6.12 4.01 13.00
C PRO A 7 4.64 3.93 12.61
N TYR A 8 4.37 4.22 11.35
CA TYR A 8 3.08 3.98 10.69
C TYR A 8 3.33 3.11 9.48
N ALA A 9 2.56 2.05 9.36
CA ALA A 9 2.46 1.27 8.14
C ALA A 9 1.08 1.50 7.54
N ALA A 10 0.96 1.36 6.24
CA ALA A 10 -0.32 1.35 5.56
C ALA A 10 -0.53 -0.04 4.95
N TYR A 11 -1.75 -0.55 5.05
CA TYR A 11 -2.12 -1.87 4.58
C TYR A 11 -3.27 -1.75 3.59
N LEU A 12 -3.13 -2.36 2.42
CA LEU A 12 -4.22 -2.52 1.46
C LEU A 12 -5.02 -3.75 1.86
N VAL A 13 -6.33 -3.57 2.06
CA VAL A 13 -7.26 -4.69 2.30
C VAL A 13 -8.10 -4.93 1.05
N PHE A 14 -7.97 -6.12 0.47
CA PHE A 14 -8.49 -6.40 -0.86
C PHE A 14 -8.86 -7.86 -1.11
N LYS A 15 -9.56 -8.11 -2.21
CA LYS A 15 -9.85 -9.42 -2.79
C LYS A 15 -9.58 -9.39 -4.29
N LEU A 16 -9.41 -10.56 -4.86
CA LEU A 16 -9.40 -10.76 -6.30
C LEU A 16 -10.73 -11.39 -6.73
N ALA A 17 -11.35 -10.84 -7.77
CA ALA A 17 -12.47 -11.47 -8.46
C ALA A 17 -12.01 -12.79 -9.10
N GLU A 18 -12.89 -13.77 -9.25
CA GLU A 18 -12.52 -15.09 -9.80
C GLU A 18 -11.94 -15.01 -11.23
N ASP A 19 -12.38 -14.01 -11.99
CA ASP A 19 -12.00 -13.74 -13.38
C ASP A 19 -11.02 -12.55 -13.51
N PHE A 20 -10.23 -12.27 -12.46
CA PHE A 20 -9.28 -11.15 -12.49
C PHE A 20 -8.34 -11.23 -13.70
N MET A 21 -8.08 -10.09 -14.33
CA MET A 21 -7.07 -9.97 -15.38
C MET A 21 -5.76 -9.52 -14.75
N ASP A 22 -4.67 -10.18 -15.15
CA ASP A 22 -3.34 -10.05 -14.59
C ASP A 22 -3.05 -8.68 -13.96
N LEU A 23 -3.11 -8.62 -12.62
CA LEU A 23 -2.88 -7.38 -11.88
C LEU A 23 -1.39 -7.02 -11.84
N GLY A 24 -0.49 -7.96 -12.15
CA GLY A 24 0.95 -7.78 -12.12
C GLY A 24 1.46 -7.07 -10.85
N SER A 25 2.51 -6.26 -11.04
CA SER A 25 3.05 -5.42 -9.99
C SER A 25 2.35 -4.06 -9.93
N VAL A 26 2.13 -3.56 -8.71
CA VAL A 26 1.64 -2.22 -8.40
C VAL A 26 2.62 -1.52 -7.44
N ASN A 27 2.54 -0.20 -7.34
CA ASN A 27 3.40 0.59 -6.46
C ASN A 27 2.61 1.12 -5.26
N GLY A 28 3.02 0.73 -4.05
CA GLY A 28 2.56 1.29 -2.79
C GLY A 28 3.40 2.50 -2.39
N ILE A 29 2.73 3.59 -2.02
CA ILE A 29 3.38 4.81 -1.54
C ILE A 29 2.78 5.19 -0.20
N ILE A 30 3.65 5.54 0.75
CA ILE A 30 3.28 6.19 2.00
C ILE A 30 4.21 7.38 2.25
N ARG A 31 3.64 8.54 2.59
CA ARG A 31 4.44 9.74 2.86
C ARG A 31 3.74 10.68 3.84
N PHE A 32 4.55 11.46 4.55
CA PHE A 32 4.05 12.65 5.21
C PHE A 32 4.00 13.80 4.22
N VAL A 33 2.80 14.33 3.98
CA VAL A 33 2.56 15.36 2.95
C VAL A 33 3.43 16.60 3.16
N SER A 34 3.70 16.97 4.41
CA SER A 34 4.52 18.14 4.77
C SER A 34 6.03 17.92 4.64
N ARG A 35 6.50 16.67 4.50
CA ARG A 35 7.93 16.32 4.57
C ARG A 35 8.52 15.96 3.22
N GLU A 36 7.69 15.35 2.39
CA GLU A 36 8.16 14.76 1.15
C GLU A 36 7.21 15.10 0.02
N ASN A 37 7.77 15.63 -1.07
CA ASN A 37 7.03 15.81 -2.30
C ASN A 37 6.73 14.44 -2.93
N TYR A 38 5.70 14.41 -3.78
CA TYR A 38 5.26 13.17 -4.39
C TYR A 38 6.34 12.47 -5.21
N SER A 39 7.15 13.22 -5.98
CA SER A 39 8.20 12.65 -6.84
C SER A 39 9.29 11.91 -6.05
N ASN A 40 9.63 12.38 -4.86
CA ASN A 40 10.58 11.68 -3.99
C ASN A 40 9.95 10.43 -3.36
N ALA A 41 8.68 10.51 -2.97
CA ALA A 41 7.95 9.37 -2.43
C ALA A 41 7.80 8.25 -3.47
N GLU A 42 7.50 8.61 -4.72
CA GLU A 42 7.39 7.67 -5.85
C GLU A 42 8.69 6.93 -6.13
N LYS A 43 9.86 7.59 -6.01
CA LYS A 43 11.17 6.93 -6.15
C LYS A 43 11.44 5.88 -5.06
N ARG A 44 10.75 5.98 -3.92
CA ARG A 44 10.85 5.05 -2.79
C ARG A 44 9.62 4.14 -2.70
N ALA A 45 8.79 4.10 -3.73
CA ALA A 45 7.59 3.27 -3.75
C ALA A 45 7.94 1.79 -3.55
N THR A 46 7.08 1.09 -2.83
CA THR A 46 7.20 -0.35 -2.62
C THR A 46 6.49 -1.05 -3.78
N THR A 47 7.23 -1.82 -4.58
CA THR A 47 6.61 -2.64 -5.62
C THR A 47 6.01 -3.90 -4.99
N LEU A 48 4.71 -4.08 -5.19
CA LEU A 48 3.91 -5.17 -4.63
C LEU A 48 3.40 -6.04 -5.77
N ASN A 49 3.41 -7.36 -5.58
CA ASN A 49 2.70 -8.28 -6.45
C ASN A 49 1.44 -8.77 -5.71
N LEU A 50 0.26 -8.33 -6.15
CA LEU A 50 -1.02 -8.63 -5.48
C LEU A 50 -1.54 -10.05 -5.76
N GLN A 51 -0.82 -10.85 -6.56
CA GLN A 51 -1.24 -12.17 -7.00
C GLN A 51 -0.37 -13.29 -6.44
N SER A 52 0.90 -13.01 -6.11
CA SER A 52 1.82 -14.03 -5.60
C SER A 52 1.66 -14.16 -4.09
N GLY A 53 0.95 -15.21 -3.67
CA GLY A 53 1.02 -15.72 -2.30
C GLY A 53 2.41 -16.32 -2.05
N GLY A 54 3.39 -15.49 -1.68
CA GLY A 54 4.74 -15.91 -1.34
C GLY A 54 5.80 -15.52 -2.38
N ASP A 55 6.99 -15.20 -1.88
CA ASP A 55 8.29 -15.00 -2.57
C ASP A 55 8.70 -13.60 -3.08
N GLY A 56 8.01 -12.51 -2.74
CA GLY A 56 8.53 -11.15 -3.04
C GLY A 56 8.08 -10.05 -2.09
N ASN A 57 8.92 -9.75 -1.09
CA ASN A 57 8.98 -8.55 -0.22
C ASN A 57 7.70 -7.99 0.46
N GLY A 58 6.51 -8.49 0.17
CA GLY A 58 5.25 -8.19 0.88
C GLY A 58 4.45 -9.49 0.99
N GLN A 59 4.35 -10.04 2.21
CA GLN A 59 3.55 -11.24 2.43
C GLN A 59 2.08 -10.84 2.39
N ILE A 60 1.38 -11.20 1.31
CA ILE A 60 -0.09 -11.14 1.31
C ILE A 60 -0.58 -12.08 2.41
N ALA A 61 -1.23 -11.52 3.42
CA ALA A 61 -1.80 -12.27 4.53
C ALA A 61 -3.31 -12.45 4.32
N MET A 62 -3.80 -13.66 4.56
CA MET A 62 -5.23 -13.93 4.61
C MET A 62 -5.78 -13.58 5.99
N ARG A 63 -6.77 -12.70 6.05
CA ARG A 63 -7.47 -12.29 7.28
C ARG A 63 -8.57 -13.28 7.64
N THR A 64 -9.04 -13.20 8.88
CA THR A 64 -10.12 -14.07 9.40
C THR A 64 -11.49 -13.81 8.74
N ASP A 65 -11.69 -12.61 8.20
CA ASP A 65 -12.87 -12.20 7.43
C ASP A 65 -12.78 -12.58 5.94
N SER A 66 -11.78 -13.40 5.59
CA SER A 66 -11.47 -13.85 4.24
C SER A 66 -11.01 -12.74 3.27
N TRP A 67 -10.70 -11.54 3.73
CA TRP A 67 -9.99 -10.54 2.93
C TRP A 67 -8.48 -10.79 2.94
N MET A 68 -7.79 -10.29 1.93
CA MET A 68 -6.33 -10.27 1.88
C MET A 68 -5.81 -8.92 2.35
N GLU A 69 -4.62 -8.94 2.94
CA GLU A 69 -3.92 -7.77 3.41
C GLU A 69 -2.47 -7.77 2.94
N VAL A 70 -1.96 -6.61 2.53
CA VAL A 70 -0.54 -6.43 2.22
C VAL A 70 -0.08 -5.05 2.67
N GLU A 71 1.11 -4.97 3.27
CA GLU A 71 1.75 -3.69 3.61
C GLU A 71 2.13 -2.97 2.31
N ILE A 72 1.61 -1.75 2.11
CA ILE A 72 1.95 -0.92 0.94
C ILE A 72 3.10 0.04 1.22
N GLY A 73 3.55 0.12 2.47
CA GLY A 73 4.75 0.82 2.89
C GLY A 73 4.68 1.26 4.34
N ASN A 74 5.82 1.76 4.84
CA ASN A 74 5.91 2.37 6.16
C ASN A 74 6.62 3.73 6.17
N SER A 75 6.33 4.52 7.20
CA SER A 75 6.92 5.82 7.46
C SER A 75 7.05 6.06 8.97
N TYR A 76 8.03 6.87 9.38
CA TYR A 76 8.27 7.17 10.79
C TYR A 76 7.96 8.64 11.10
N ASN A 77 7.12 8.89 12.11
CA ASN A 77 6.85 10.25 12.58
C ASN A 77 7.91 10.70 13.60
N ASP A 78 8.98 11.35 13.14
CA ASP A 78 10.03 11.87 14.03
C ASP A 78 9.68 13.18 14.78
N GLN A 79 8.56 13.85 14.46
CA GLN A 79 8.22 15.16 15.02
C GLN A 79 7.21 15.05 16.16
N ARG A 80 7.12 16.14 16.95
CA ARG A 80 6.10 16.36 17.97
C ARG A 80 4.74 16.82 17.41
N ASP A 81 4.63 17.00 16.10
CA ASP A 81 3.44 17.54 15.44
C ASP A 81 2.61 16.45 14.73
N TYR A 82 1.32 16.72 14.60
CA TYR A 82 0.32 15.89 13.95
C TYR A 82 0.38 16.11 12.44
N GLY A 83 1.28 15.42 11.77
CA GLY A 83 1.35 15.42 10.31
C GLY A 83 0.13 14.76 9.65
N VAL A 84 -0.07 15.02 8.37
CA VAL A 84 -1.00 14.27 7.51
C VAL A 84 -0.21 13.18 6.80
N LEU A 85 -0.66 11.94 6.96
CA LEU A 85 -0.13 10.77 6.28
C LEU A 85 -0.97 10.51 5.03
N ASP A 86 -0.31 10.39 3.89
CA ASP A 86 -0.89 10.13 2.59
C ASP A 86 -0.42 8.75 2.15
N ALA A 87 -1.36 7.87 1.80
CA ALA A 87 -1.09 6.51 1.37
C ALA A 87 -1.83 6.23 0.06
N GLN A 88 -1.12 5.68 -0.92
CA GLN A 88 -1.60 5.51 -2.28
C GLN A 88 -1.16 4.17 -2.85
N LEU A 89 -2.00 3.62 -3.73
CA LEU A 89 -1.67 2.50 -4.59
C LEU A 89 -1.70 3.00 -6.03
N LEU A 90 -0.61 2.84 -6.75
CA LEU A 90 -0.48 3.29 -8.13
C LEU A 90 -0.19 2.16 -9.10
N GLU A 91 -0.83 2.27 -10.25
CA GLU A 91 -0.57 1.48 -11.44
C GLU A 91 0.27 2.30 -12.42
N ASN A 92 1.41 1.78 -12.84
CA ASN A 92 2.35 2.48 -13.73
C ASN A 92 2.42 1.84 -15.13
N THR A 93 1.59 0.85 -15.44
CA THR A 93 1.51 0.23 -16.76
C THR A 93 0.34 0.76 -17.58
N SER A 94 0.45 0.67 -18.92
CA SER A 94 -0.60 1.05 -19.86
C SER A 94 -1.60 -0.07 -20.17
N TYR A 95 -1.42 -1.25 -19.57
CA TYR A 95 -2.30 -2.40 -19.79
C TYR A 95 -3.54 -2.32 -18.90
N VAL A 96 -4.67 -2.83 -19.42
CA VAL A 96 -5.90 -2.90 -18.65
C VAL A 96 -5.79 -4.02 -17.63
N LYS A 97 -5.96 -3.66 -16.36
CA LYS A 97 -6.03 -4.58 -15.22
C LYS A 97 -7.44 -4.56 -14.64
N SER A 98 -7.92 -5.69 -14.14
CA SER A 98 -9.27 -5.77 -13.57
C SER A 98 -9.40 -6.88 -12.53
N GLY A 99 -10.44 -6.79 -11.71
CA GLY A 99 -10.71 -7.79 -10.67
C GLY A 99 -10.12 -7.48 -9.30
N LEU A 100 -9.50 -6.31 -9.09
CA LEU A 100 -9.13 -5.84 -7.75
C LEU A 100 -10.37 -5.28 -7.04
N ILE A 101 -10.77 -5.91 -5.95
CA ILE A 101 -11.87 -5.48 -5.08
C ILE A 101 -11.26 -4.92 -3.80
N VAL A 102 -11.53 -3.65 -3.48
CA VAL A 102 -10.87 -2.93 -2.38
C VAL A 102 -11.85 -2.63 -1.27
N VAL A 103 -11.50 -2.98 -0.02
CA VAL A 103 -12.17 -2.46 1.18
C VAL A 103 -11.66 -1.06 1.47
N GLY A 104 -10.33 -0.90 1.49
CA GLY A 104 -9.69 0.37 1.75
C GLY A 104 -8.21 0.22 2.08
N ILE A 105 -7.65 1.32 2.59
CA ILE A 105 -6.31 1.37 3.17
C ILE A 105 -6.46 1.56 4.68
N GLU A 106 -5.83 0.68 5.46
CA GLU A 106 -5.81 0.69 6.93
C GLU A 106 -4.43 1.11 7.45
N PHE A 107 -4.36 1.66 8.67
CA PHE A 107 -3.13 2.18 9.32
C PHE A 107 -3.00 1.69 10.76
#